data_AF-A0A3P6R0Z7-F1
#
_entry.id   AF-A0A3P6R0Z7-F1
#
_cell.length_a   1.000
_cell.length_b   1.000
_cell.length_c   1.000
_cell.angle_alpha   90.00
_cell.angle_beta   90.00
_cell.angle_gamma   90.00
#
_symmetry.space_group_name_H-M   'P 1'
#
loop_
_entity.id
_entity.type
_entity.pdbx_description
1 polymer ?
#
loop_
_entity_poly.entity_id
_entity_poly.type
_entity_poly.pdbx_seq_one_letter_code
_entity_poly.pdbx_strand_id
1 'polypeptide(L)'
;MIQSIISAVTGEKSDPSDLQLANYKKSNNPKVINMSNGCPIYDKRNSLTVGPRGPQLMEDIVYLDEITHFDRERIPERVVHAKGAESMLKSREIVGGICKRQLSKQRRIAKTSIMTNVIFTSFAHYSVPLTD
;
A
#
# COMPACT_ATOMS: atom_id res chain seq x y z
N MET A 1 -19.99 4.05 -19.25
CA MET A 1 -20.84 3.64 -20.38
C MET A 1 -20.13 2.62 -21.27
N ILE A 2 -18.89 2.87 -21.73
CA ILE A 2 -18.15 1.91 -22.57
C ILE A 2 -17.72 0.64 -21.79
N GLN A 3 -17.19 0.77 -20.57
CA GLN A 3 -16.77 -0.42 -19.79
C GLN A 3 -17.93 -1.29 -19.29
N SER A 4 -19.11 -0.71 -19.04
CA SER A 4 -20.31 -1.47 -18.65
C SER A 4 -20.91 -2.29 -19.80
N ILE A 5 -20.68 -1.86 -21.04
CA ILE A 5 -21.11 -2.58 -22.24
C ILE A 5 -20.15 -3.75 -22.52
N ILE A 6 -18.84 -3.54 -22.37
CA ILE A 6 -17.82 -4.59 -22.59
C ILE A 6 -18.00 -5.73 -21.56
N SER A 7 -18.16 -5.42 -20.27
CA SER A 7 -18.34 -6.45 -19.23
C SER A 7 -19.66 -7.23 -19.35
N ALA A 8 -20.71 -6.61 -19.88
CA ALA A 8 -21.98 -7.28 -20.17
C ALA A 8 -21.91 -8.21 -21.39
N VAL A 9 -21.00 -7.95 -22.33
CA VAL A 9 -20.79 -8.76 -23.54
C VAL A 9 -19.79 -9.90 -23.32
N THR A 10 -18.77 -9.73 -22.48
CA THR A 10 -17.73 -10.74 -22.23
C THR A 10 -17.97 -11.64 -21.02
N GLY A 11 -18.90 -11.30 -20.12
CA GLY A 11 -19.23 -12.11 -18.94
C GLY A 11 -18.13 -12.24 -17.89
N GLU A 12 -16.95 -11.66 -18.11
CA GLU A 12 -15.86 -11.60 -17.14
C GLU A 12 -16.17 -10.54 -16.07
N LYS A 13 -16.37 -11.00 -14.83
CA LYS A 13 -16.29 -10.13 -13.65
C LYS A 13 -14.81 -9.82 -13.44
N SER A 14 -14.41 -8.56 -13.63
CA SER A 14 -13.04 -8.12 -13.34
C SER A 14 -12.73 -8.28 -11.85
N ASP A 15 -11.51 -8.72 -11.53
CA ASP A 15 -11.11 -8.97 -10.15
C ASP A 15 -11.16 -7.68 -9.30
N PRO A 16 -11.39 -7.78 -7.99
CA PRO A 16 -11.44 -6.61 -7.10
C PRO A 16 -10.16 -5.77 -7.15
N SER A 17 -9.02 -6.43 -7.40
CA SER A 17 -7.70 -5.82 -7.56
C SER A 17 -7.63 -4.91 -8.79
N ASP A 18 -8.17 -5.36 -9.93
CA ASP A 18 -8.16 -4.59 -11.18
C ASP A 18 -9.02 -3.32 -11.07
N LEU A 19 -10.06 -3.37 -10.24
CA LEU A 19 -11.00 -2.29 -10.02
C LEU A 19 -10.57 -1.27 -8.95
N GLN A 20 -9.36 -1.39 -8.39
CA GLN A 20 -8.88 -0.50 -7.31
C GLN A 20 -9.03 0.99 -7.68
N LEU A 21 -8.53 1.40 -8.86
CA LEU A 21 -8.57 2.79 -9.33
C LEU A 21 -10.01 3.29 -9.53
N ALA A 22 -10.88 2.44 -10.08
CA ALA A 22 -12.28 2.76 -10.32
C ALA A 22 -13.04 2.95 -9.00
N ASN A 23 -12.76 2.13 -8.00
CA ASN A 23 -13.36 2.24 -6.67
C ASN A 23 -12.85 3.47 -5.91
N TYR A 24 -11.54 3.74 -5.96
CA TYR A 24 -10.94 4.93 -5.35
C TYR A 24 -11.53 6.23 -5.92
N LYS A 25 -11.71 6.30 -7.25
CA LYS A 25 -12.32 7.45 -7.93
C LYS A 25 -13.76 7.72 -7.46
N LYS A 26 -14.54 6.69 -7.13
CA LYS A 26 -15.92 6.86 -6.63
C LYS A 26 -15.97 7.47 -5.24
N SER A 27 -15.00 7.15 -4.38
CA SER A 27 -14.96 7.62 -3.00
C SER A 27 -14.27 8.97 -2.82
N ASN A 28 -13.43 9.39 -3.75
CA ASN A 28 -12.51 10.52 -3.55
C ASN A 28 -12.94 11.77 -4.32
N ASN A 29 -12.90 12.91 -3.64
CA ASN A 29 -13.10 14.24 -4.23
C ASN A 29 -11.74 14.84 -4.64
N PRO A 30 -11.65 15.61 -5.74
CA PRO A 30 -10.41 16.25 -6.15
C PRO A 30 -9.96 17.24 -5.07
N LYS A 31 -8.74 17.05 -4.55
CA LYS A 31 -8.09 17.94 -3.58
C LYS A 31 -7.06 18.83 -4.29
N VAL A 32 -6.86 20.04 -3.76
CA VAL A 32 -5.74 20.89 -4.16
C VAL A 32 -4.43 20.13 -3.92
N ILE A 33 -3.55 20.14 -4.92
CA ILE A 33 -2.25 19.48 -4.83
C ILE A 33 -1.32 20.43 -4.08
N ASN A 34 -0.66 19.91 -3.06
CA ASN A 34 0.24 20.68 -2.21
C ASN A 34 1.64 20.07 -2.26
N MET A 35 2.65 20.89 -1.98
CA MET A 35 4.01 20.44 -1.68
C MET A 35 4.06 19.71 -0.33
N SER A 36 5.20 19.07 -0.02
CA SER A 36 5.43 18.40 1.27
C SER A 36 5.24 19.33 2.48
N ASN A 37 5.50 20.63 2.31
CA ASN A 37 5.32 21.68 3.31
C ASN A 37 3.86 22.22 3.40
N GLY A 38 2.94 21.71 2.59
CA GLY A 38 1.53 22.12 2.60
C GLY A 38 1.19 23.35 1.75
N CYS A 39 2.16 23.95 1.07
CA CYS A 39 1.91 25.07 0.15
C CYS A 39 1.17 24.58 -1.12
N PRO A 40 0.14 25.30 -1.60
CA PRO A 40 -0.62 24.90 -2.79
C PRO A 40 0.21 25.06 -4.08
N ILE A 41 0.07 24.10 -5.00
CA ILE A 41 0.73 24.09 -6.31
C ILE A 41 -0.27 24.52 -7.39
N TYR A 42 0.13 25.46 -8.26
CA TYR A 42 -0.71 25.97 -9.34
C TYR A 42 -0.58 25.16 -10.64
N ASP A 43 0.64 24.96 -11.13
CA ASP A 43 0.95 24.11 -12.29
C ASP A 43 1.96 23.03 -11.88
N LYS A 44 1.63 21.78 -12.20
CA LYS A 44 2.40 20.59 -11.87
C LYS A 44 2.86 19.80 -13.10
N ARG A 45 2.53 20.28 -14.31
CA ARG A 45 2.84 19.55 -15.54
C ARG A 45 4.12 20.05 -16.21
N ASN A 46 4.59 21.22 -15.80
CA ASN A 46 5.69 21.92 -16.42
C ASN A 46 6.73 22.28 -15.36
N SER A 47 8.01 22.18 -15.73
CA SER A 47 9.13 22.69 -14.93
C SER A 47 9.39 24.16 -15.25
N LEU A 48 9.84 24.93 -14.26
CA LEU A 48 10.20 26.34 -14.45
C LEU A 48 11.52 26.46 -15.23
N THR A 49 11.46 27.13 -16.38
CA THR A 49 12.59 27.26 -17.33
C THR A 49 12.80 28.71 -17.77
N VAL A 50 14.02 29.06 -18.19
CA VAL A 50 14.33 30.38 -18.77
C VAL A 50 13.85 30.44 -20.22
N GLY A 51 12.55 30.66 -20.41
CA GLY A 51 11.90 30.68 -21.72
C GLY A 51 11.57 29.28 -22.26
N PRO A 52 10.88 29.17 -23.42
CA PRO A 52 10.24 27.91 -23.86
C PRO A 52 11.19 26.72 -24.09
N ARG A 53 12.47 26.96 -24.33
CA ARG A 53 13.51 25.95 -24.55
C ARG A 53 14.80 26.25 -23.79
N GLY A 54 14.68 27.01 -22.70
CA GLY A 54 15.81 27.33 -21.83
C GLY A 54 16.14 26.22 -20.84
N PRO A 55 17.24 26.36 -20.10
CA PRO A 55 17.56 25.47 -18.99
C PRO A 55 16.53 25.62 -17.86
N GLN A 56 16.43 24.59 -17.03
CA GLN A 56 15.61 24.61 -15.82
C GLN A 56 16.24 25.52 -14.76
N LEU A 57 15.40 26.25 -14.02
CA LEU A 57 15.83 27.07 -12.91
C LEU A 57 15.94 26.24 -11.63
N MET A 58 17.02 26.46 -10.86
CA MET A 58 17.21 25.87 -9.53
C MET A 58 16.23 26.43 -8.48
N GLU A 59 15.55 27.54 -8.81
CA GLU A 59 14.53 28.16 -7.97
C GLU A 59 13.20 27.40 -7.99
N ASP A 60 13.06 26.39 -8.86
CA ASP A 60 11.89 25.52 -8.91
C ASP A 60 11.83 24.56 -7.72
N ILE A 61 11.33 25.07 -6.59
CA ILE A 61 11.23 24.31 -5.33
C ILE A 61 10.20 23.17 -5.45
N VAL A 62 9.16 23.34 -6.26
CA VAL A 62 8.10 22.31 -6.46
C VAL A 62 8.70 21.07 -7.11
N TYR A 63 9.47 21.26 -8.19
CA TYR A 63 10.12 20.14 -8.87
C TYR A 63 11.15 19.43 -7.98
N LEU A 64 11.96 20.20 -7.25
CA LEU A 64 12.99 19.64 -6.38
C LEU A 64 12.39 18.80 -5.24
N ASP A 65 11.29 19.24 -4.62
CA ASP A 65 10.60 18.47 -3.58
C ASP A 65 10.16 17.09 -4.09
N GLU A 66 9.62 17.02 -5.31
CA GLU A 66 9.12 15.77 -5.89
C GLU A 66 10.23 14.79 -6.25
N ILE A 67 11.28 15.26 -6.93
CA ILE A 67 12.42 14.40 -7.31
C ILE A 67 13.17 13.92 -6.07
N THR A 68 13.39 14.80 -5.09
CA THR A 68 14.11 14.42 -3.87
C THR A 68 13.33 13.43 -3.00
N HIS A 69 12.00 13.46 -3.06
CA HIS A 69 11.15 12.45 -2.43
C HIS A 69 11.24 11.12 -3.17
N PHE A 70 11.11 11.14 -4.50
CA PHE A 70 11.19 9.95 -5.37
C PHE A 70 12.52 9.21 -5.21
N ASP A 71 13.64 9.94 -5.18
CA ASP A 71 14.98 9.36 -5.01
C ASP A 71 15.16 8.63 -3.67
N ARG A 72 14.34 8.97 -2.66
CA ARG A 72 14.39 8.41 -1.30
C ARG A 72 13.29 7.41 -0.98
N GLU A 73 12.49 6.99 -1.96
CA GLU A 73 11.42 6.02 -1.74
C GLU A 73 11.95 4.62 -1.40
N ARG A 74 13.16 4.28 -1.86
CA ARG A 74 13.75 2.97 -1.63
C ARG A 74 14.32 2.87 -0.22
N ILE A 75 13.72 1.98 0.58
CA ILE A 75 14.26 1.49 1.84
C ILE A 75 14.83 0.09 1.58
N PRO A 76 15.99 -0.27 2.15
CA PRO A 76 16.55 -1.60 1.97
C PRO A 76 15.54 -2.68 2.38
N GLU A 77 15.42 -3.70 1.54
CA GLU A 77 14.56 -4.86 1.80
C GLU A 77 15.08 -5.70 2.97
N ARG A 78 14.19 -6.51 3.57
CA ARG A 78 14.59 -7.45 4.63
C ARG A 78 15.57 -8.50 4.08
N VAL A 79 16.63 -8.78 4.83
CA VAL A 79 17.73 -9.70 4.48
C VAL A 79 17.24 -11.09 4.05
N VAL A 80 16.14 -11.56 4.65
CA VAL A 80 15.37 -12.73 4.22
C VAL A 80 13.90 -12.34 4.20
N HIS A 81 13.07 -13.03 3.41
CA HIS A 81 11.64 -12.70 3.27
C HIS A 81 11.35 -11.31 2.70
N ALA A 82 12.15 -10.88 1.71
CA ALA A 82 11.99 -9.61 1.04
C ALA A 82 10.64 -9.49 0.31
N LYS A 83 10.17 -10.59 -0.28
CA LYS A 83 8.89 -10.67 -0.97
C LYS A 83 7.85 -11.33 -0.09
N GLY A 84 6.85 -10.56 0.33
CA GLY A 84 5.68 -11.10 0.99
C GLY A 84 4.42 -10.29 0.72
N ALA A 85 3.27 -10.96 0.85
CA ALA A 85 1.97 -10.32 0.83
C ALA A 85 1.44 -10.27 2.26
N GLU A 86 0.87 -9.13 2.63
CA GLU A 86 0.25 -8.93 3.92
C GLU A 86 -1.27 -8.85 3.74
N SER A 87 -2.00 -9.59 4.56
CA SER A 87 -3.46 -9.50 4.61
C SER A 87 -3.88 -9.31 6.06
N MET A 88 -4.85 -8.42 6.28
CA MET A 88 -5.45 -8.26 7.59
C MET A 88 -6.70 -9.15 7.66
N LEU A 89 -6.57 -10.30 8.31
CA LEU A 89 -7.70 -11.18 8.58
C LEU A 89 -8.40 -10.73 9.86
N LYS A 90 -9.66 -10.31 9.73
CA LYS A 90 -10.52 -10.04 10.89
C LYS A 90 -11.25 -11.33 11.26
N SER A 91 -10.63 -12.18 12.06
CA SER A 91 -11.29 -13.37 12.60
C SER A 91 -12.28 -12.95 13.70
N ARG A 92 -13.58 -13.06 13.41
CA ARG A 92 -14.63 -13.09 14.43
C ARG A 92 -15.17 -14.51 14.50
N GLU A 93 -14.46 -15.40 15.18
CA GLU A 93 -15.06 -16.64 15.69
C GLU A 93 -14.11 -17.32 16.69
N ILE A 94 -14.64 -17.64 17.87
CA ILE A 94 -13.97 -18.49 18.85
C ILE A 94 -14.20 -19.93 18.38
N VAL A 95 -13.22 -20.53 17.70
CA VAL A 95 -13.23 -21.98 17.46
C VAL A 95 -12.83 -22.64 18.77
N GLY A 96 -13.82 -22.88 19.62
CA GLY A 96 -13.67 -23.66 20.84
C GLY A 96 -13.27 -25.09 20.51
N GLY A 97 -12.04 -25.46 20.89
CA GLY A 97 -11.65 -26.85 21.07
C GLY A 97 -10.53 -27.36 20.18
N ILE A 98 -9.30 -26.84 20.33
CA ILE A 98 -8.11 -27.58 19.86
C ILE A 98 -6.96 -27.48 20.90
N CYS A 99 -6.52 -28.66 21.33
CA CYS A 99 -5.27 -29.03 22.02
C CYS A 99 -5.06 -28.69 23.52
N LYS A 100 -5.50 -29.62 24.40
CA LYS A 100 -4.93 -29.81 25.74
C LYS A 100 -3.57 -30.52 25.65
N ARG A 101 -2.49 -29.86 25.18
CA ARG A 101 -1.11 -30.29 25.47
C ARG A 101 -0.12 -29.17 25.09
N GLN A 102 0.76 -28.82 26.03
CA GLN A 102 1.74 -27.72 25.97
C GLN A 102 1.24 -26.27 26.16
N LEU A 103 0.50 -26.00 27.23
CA LEU A 103 0.52 -24.68 27.89
C LEU A 103 0.76 -24.84 29.40
N SER A 104 1.87 -25.50 29.77
CA SER A 104 2.23 -25.72 31.18
C SER A 104 3.05 -24.59 31.80
N LYS A 105 3.21 -23.42 31.15
CA LYS A 105 3.93 -22.26 31.73
C LYS A 105 3.31 -20.88 31.43
N GLN A 106 2.00 -20.79 31.26
CA GLN A 106 1.30 -19.50 31.26
C GLN A 106 0.18 -19.49 32.31
N ARG A 107 0.59 -19.36 33.58
CA ARG A 107 -0.29 -18.90 34.65
C ARG A 107 -0.58 -17.41 34.41
N ARG A 108 -1.76 -17.12 33.88
CA ARG A 108 -2.72 -16.09 34.35
C ARG A 108 -3.84 -15.98 33.33
N ILE A 109 -4.88 -16.77 33.56
CA ILE A 109 -6.19 -16.57 32.96
C ILE A 109 -6.76 -15.31 33.62
N ALA A 110 -6.53 -14.15 33.01
CA ALA A 110 -7.31 -12.96 33.27
C ALA A 110 -8.48 -12.95 32.28
N LYS A 111 -9.69 -13.16 32.81
CA LYS A 111 -10.95 -12.80 32.14
C LYS A 111 -10.84 -11.36 31.63
N THR A 112 -10.52 -11.20 30.37
CA THR A 112 -10.62 -9.93 29.66
C THR A 112 -11.04 -10.28 28.25
N SER A 113 -12.10 -9.64 27.80
CA SER A 113 -12.51 -9.55 26.39
C SER A 113 -11.40 -8.85 25.61
N ILE A 114 -10.26 -9.54 25.42
CA ILE A 114 -9.19 -9.04 24.59
C ILE A 114 -9.63 -9.37 23.17
N MET A 115 -10.30 -8.40 22.54
CA MET A 115 -10.26 -8.28 21.10
C MET A 115 -8.79 -8.14 20.73
N THR A 116 -8.11 -9.25 20.47
CA THR A 116 -6.82 -9.22 19.77
C THR A 116 -7.12 -8.79 18.34
N ASN A 117 -7.39 -7.51 18.17
CA ASN A 117 -7.25 -6.86 16.88
C ASN A 117 -5.77 -7.01 16.55
N VAL A 118 -5.47 -7.44 15.33
CA VAL A 118 -4.11 -7.57 14.78
C VAL A 118 -3.49 -8.96 14.95
N ILE A 119 -3.92 -9.86 14.07
CA ILE A 119 -3.00 -10.86 13.50
C ILE A 119 -2.57 -10.29 12.14
N PHE A 120 -1.44 -9.58 12.06
CA PHE A 120 -0.77 -9.27 10.79
C PHE A 120 -0.08 -10.55 10.33
N THR A 121 -0.68 -11.27 9.39
CA THR A 121 -0.04 -12.43 8.75
C THR A 121 0.73 -11.97 7.53
N SER A 122 2.06 -12.10 7.56
CA SER A 122 2.92 -11.89 6.39
C SER A 122 3.25 -13.26 5.78
N PHE A 123 2.90 -13.44 4.51
CA PHE A 123 3.27 -14.64 3.75
C PHE A 123 4.49 -14.31 2.91
N ALA A 124 5.65 -14.91 3.18
CA ALA A 124 6.88 -14.54 2.50
C ALA A 124 7.64 -15.74 1.92
N HIS A 125 8.21 -15.55 0.73
CA HIS A 125 8.96 -16.59 0.03
C HIS A 125 10.35 -16.75 0.65
N TYR A 126 10.81 -18.00 0.82
CA TYR A 126 12.20 -18.33 1.12
C TYR A 126 12.84 -18.88 -0.16
N SER A 127 13.88 -18.21 -0.66
CA SER A 127 14.78 -18.78 -1.66
C SER A 127 16.06 -19.20 -0.94
N VAL A 128 16.21 -20.50 -0.70
CA VAL A 128 17.49 -21.08 -0.26
C VAL A 128 18.40 -21.14 -1.49
N PRO A 129 19.61 -20.56 -1.46
CA PRO A 129 20.55 -20.74 -2.56
C PRO A 129 20.96 -22.22 -2.59
N LEU A 130 20.72 -22.88 -3.74
CA LEU A 130 21.36 -24.16 -4.04
C LEU A 130 22.87 -23.89 -4.11
N THR A 131 23.62 -24.43 -3.15
CA THR A 131 25.07 -24.53 -3.22
C THR A 131 25.42 -25.70 -4.14
N ASP A 132 26.13 -25.44 -5.23
CA ASP A 132 26.81 -26.45 -6.05
C ASP A 132 27.96 -27.13 -5.29
#